data_AF-A0A7S0D9J5-F1
#
_entry.id   AF-A0A7S0D9J5-F1
#
_cell.length_a   1.000
_cell.length_b   1.000
_cell.length_c   1.000
_cell.angle_alpha   90.00
_cell.angle_beta   90.00
_cell.angle_gamma   90.00
#
_symmetry.space_group_name_H-M   'P 1'
#
loop_
_entity.id
_entity.type
_entity.pdbx_description
1 polymer ?
#
loop_
_entity_poly.entity_id
_entity_poly.type
_entity_poly.pdbx_seq_one_letter_code
_entity_poly.pdbx_strand_id
1 'polypeptide(L)'
;MSPAVKTLKNRMVIDLERDPKAPMGVGGIGHDIEWSPTSERLAVSFKESNTDLIAVFGTSWGTLPSFQPLGYIRGPPSRFPKGKNMPIHMKFRPNCKGGALLAVCWAEGQISIYPLLFQSTTRVK
;
A
#
# COMPACT_ATOMS: atom_id res chain seq x y z
N MET A 1 39.31 -19.30 0.97
CA MET A 1 38.14 -19.25 1.88
C MET A 1 37.08 -18.41 1.20
N SER A 2 35.97 -19.02 0.77
CA SER A 2 34.85 -18.32 0.09
C SER A 2 33.90 -17.73 1.15
N PRO A 3 33.38 -16.50 1.01
CA PRO A 3 32.41 -15.98 1.96
C PRO A 3 31.08 -16.73 1.79
N ALA A 4 30.57 -17.29 2.88
CA ALA A 4 29.26 -17.91 2.91
C ALA A 4 28.19 -16.87 2.51
N VAL A 5 27.53 -17.12 1.37
CA VAL A 5 26.27 -16.45 1.02
C VAL A 5 25.26 -16.87 2.09
N LYS A 6 25.02 -15.99 3.07
CA LYS A 6 23.97 -16.20 4.06
C LYS A 6 22.63 -16.17 3.33
N THR A 7 22.03 -17.34 3.13
CA THR A 7 20.67 -17.48 2.63
C THR A 7 19.74 -16.65 3.50
N LEU A 8 19.15 -15.60 2.93
CA LEU A 8 18.08 -14.85 3.57
C LEU A 8 16.91 -15.82 3.76
N LYS A 9 16.74 -16.35 4.98
CA LYS A 9 15.52 -17.08 5.35
C LYS A 9 14.33 -16.18 5.06
N ASN A 10 13.30 -16.70 4.40
CA ASN A 10 12.02 -16.00 4.21
C ASN A 10 11.52 -15.51 5.57
N ARG A 11 11.79 -14.25 5.89
CA ARG A 11 11.32 -13.59 7.10
C ARG A 11 10.04 -12.88 6.71
N MET A 12 8.93 -13.30 7.29
CA MET A 12 7.68 -12.56 7.21
C MET A 12 7.93 -11.15 7.76
N VAL A 13 7.70 -10.14 6.93
CA VAL A 13 7.95 -8.73 7.27
C VAL A 13 6.69 -8.10 7.86
N ILE A 14 5.52 -8.45 7.33
CA ILE A 14 4.20 -8.01 7.81
C ILE A 14 3.20 -9.16 7.62
N ASP A 15 2.30 -9.33 8.58
CA ASP A 15 1.15 -10.20 8.50
C ASP A 15 -0.13 -9.35 8.65
N LEU A 16 -0.85 -9.14 7.55
CA LEU A 16 -2.07 -8.34 7.52
C LEU A 16 -3.30 -9.12 7.96
N GLU A 17 -3.27 -10.45 7.86
CA GLU A 17 -4.38 -11.30 8.30
C GLU A 17 -4.52 -11.26 9.83
N ARG A 18 -3.43 -10.93 10.52
CA ARG A 18 -3.38 -10.76 11.98
C ARG A 18 -3.47 -9.31 12.44
N ASP A 19 -3.64 -8.34 11.55
CA ASP A 19 -3.82 -6.95 11.98
C ASP A 19 -5.23 -6.80 12.60
N PRO A 20 -5.35 -6.50 13.91
CA PRO A 20 -6.65 -6.38 14.57
C PRO A 20 -7.48 -5.20 14.06
N LYS A 21 -6.85 -4.27 13.33
CA LYS A 21 -7.51 -3.12 12.68
C LYS A 21 -7.89 -3.41 11.23
N ALA A 22 -7.46 -4.55 10.68
CA ALA A 22 -7.87 -4.97 9.35
C ALA A 22 -9.34 -5.37 9.35
N PRO A 23 -10.12 -4.91 8.35
CA PRO A 23 -11.33 -5.60 7.96
C PRO A 23 -11.00 -7.07 7.67
N MET A 24 -11.85 -8.01 8.10
CA MET A 24 -11.60 -9.44 7.88
C MET A 24 -11.29 -9.73 6.41
N GLY A 25 -10.25 -10.52 6.16
CA GLY A 25 -9.88 -11.00 4.83
C GLY A 25 -9.05 -10.03 3.99
N VAL A 26 -8.37 -9.04 4.59
CA VAL A 26 -7.40 -8.20 3.87
C VAL A 26 -6.01 -8.83 3.90
N GLY A 27 -5.44 -9.07 2.72
CA GLY A 27 -4.14 -9.72 2.56
C GLY A 27 -4.07 -10.53 1.25
N GLY A 28 -3.10 -11.45 1.18
CA GLY A 28 -2.87 -12.31 0.02
C GLY A 28 -1.85 -11.73 -0.98
N ILE A 29 -1.88 -12.21 -2.22
CA ILE A 29 -0.94 -11.77 -3.26
C ILE A 29 -1.20 -10.31 -3.65
N GLY A 30 -0.16 -9.48 -3.58
CA GLY A 30 -0.19 -8.09 -4.03
C GLY A 30 -0.59 -7.98 -5.50
N HIS A 31 -1.59 -7.16 -5.80
CA HIS A 31 -2.02 -6.84 -7.16
C HIS A 31 -1.22 -5.70 -7.75
N ASP A 32 -1.20 -4.56 -7.06
CA ASP A 32 -0.42 -3.38 -7.40
C ASP A 32 0.25 -2.85 -6.12
N ILE A 33 1.51 -2.46 -6.25
CA ILE A 33 2.38 -2.04 -5.14
C ILE A 33 3.07 -0.76 -5.58
N GLU A 34 2.87 0.30 -4.80
CA GLU A 34 3.32 1.62 -5.23
C GLU A 34 3.84 2.46 -4.06
N TRP A 35 5.07 2.94 -4.22
CA TRP A 35 5.75 3.80 -3.25
C TRP A 35 5.57 5.26 -3.62
N SER A 36 5.36 6.10 -2.61
CA SER A 36 5.38 7.55 -2.80
C SER A 36 6.75 7.99 -3.30
N PRO A 37 6.86 9.14 -4.00
CA PRO A 37 8.13 9.64 -4.49
C PRO A 37 9.20 9.82 -3.40
N THR A 38 8.80 10.12 -2.16
CA THR A 38 9.71 10.21 -1.00
C THR A 38 10.03 8.86 -0.36
N SER A 39 9.40 7.77 -0.83
CA SER A 39 9.51 6.43 -0.27
C SER A 39 9.15 6.34 1.21
N GLU A 40 8.26 7.22 1.69
CA GLU A 40 7.76 7.25 3.07
C GLU A 40 6.35 6.66 3.20
N ARG A 41 5.66 6.46 2.08
CA ARG A 41 4.37 5.76 2.00
C ARG A 41 4.44 4.65 0.97
N LEU A 42 3.84 3.51 1.31
CA LEU A 42 3.60 2.41 0.40
C LEU A 42 2.11 2.10 0.37
N ALA A 43 1.53 2.02 -0.82
CA ALA A 43 0.18 1.55 -1.05
C ALA A 43 0.22 0.15 -1.68
N VAL A 44 -0.60 -0.76 -1.16
CA VAL A 44 -0.70 -2.14 -1.65
C VAL A 44 -2.17 -2.52 -1.85
N SER A 45 -2.52 -2.94 -3.06
CA SER A 45 -3.77 -3.64 -3.35
C SER A 45 -3.52 -5.14 -3.47
N PHE A 46 -4.57 -5.95 -3.37
CA PHE A 46 -4.45 -7.42 -3.30
C PHE A 46 -5.39 -8.09 -4.30
N LYS A 47 -4.91 -9.14 -4.98
CA LYS A 47 -5.68 -9.89 -5.99
C LYS A 47 -6.75 -10.77 -5.36
N GLU A 48 -6.40 -11.44 -4.27
CA GLU A 48 -7.16 -12.58 -3.76
C GLU A 48 -8.23 -12.20 -2.74
N SER A 49 -8.13 -11.02 -2.15
CA SER A 49 -9.04 -10.57 -1.09
C SER A 49 -10.42 -10.10 -1.57
N ASN A 50 -10.69 -10.05 -2.89
CA ASN A 50 -11.92 -9.49 -3.50
C ASN A 50 -12.39 -8.24 -2.74
N THR A 51 -11.47 -7.29 -2.51
CA THR A 51 -11.66 -6.20 -1.55
C THR A 51 -11.60 -4.85 -2.25
N ASP A 52 -12.37 -3.91 -1.72
CA ASP A 52 -12.38 -2.49 -2.08
C ASP A 52 -11.37 -1.68 -1.23
N LEU A 53 -10.34 -2.37 -0.72
CA LEU A 53 -9.37 -1.85 0.23
C LEU A 53 -7.95 -1.82 -0.35
N ILE A 54 -7.22 -0.76 0.02
CA ILE A 54 -5.80 -0.59 -0.22
C ILE A 54 -5.13 -0.48 1.14
N ALA A 55 -4.15 -1.34 1.43
CA ALA A 55 -3.33 -1.21 2.63
C ALA A 55 -2.30 -0.10 2.44
N VAL A 56 -2.14 0.74 3.46
CA VAL A 56 -1.17 1.84 3.48
C VAL A 56 -0.15 1.59 4.58
N PHE A 57 1.12 1.68 4.21
CA PHE A 57 2.24 1.53 5.13
C PHE A 57 3.06 2.81 5.21
N GLY A 58 3.56 3.09 6.40
CA GLY A 58 4.69 3.99 6.59
C GLY A 58 5.96 3.19 6.33
N THR A 59 6.88 3.79 5.58
CA THR A 59 8.14 3.15 5.24
C THR A 59 9.30 3.98 5.75
N SER A 60 10.30 3.29 6.28
CA SER A 60 11.55 3.93 6.69
C SER A 60 12.74 3.12 6.17
N TRP A 61 13.81 3.84 5.83
CA TRP A 61 15.00 3.27 5.21
C TRP A 61 16.15 3.27 6.21
N GLY A 62 16.60 2.08 6.57
CA GLY A 62 17.84 1.82 7.32
C GLY A 62 18.65 0.74 6.61
N THR A 63 19.32 -0.16 7.36
CA THR A 63 20.02 -1.32 6.77
C THR A 63 19.08 -2.25 6.01
N LEU A 64 17.83 -2.35 6.44
CA LEU A 64 16.74 -3.01 5.75
C LEU A 64 15.52 -2.09 5.76
N PRO A 65 14.65 -2.13 4.74
CA PRO A 65 13.40 -1.38 4.76
C PRO A 65 12.50 -1.91 5.88
N SER A 66 11.91 -1.00 6.63
CA SER A 66 10.86 -1.32 7.59
C SER A 66 9.52 -0.78 7.12
N PHE A 67 8.46 -1.48 7.51
CA PHE A 67 7.10 -1.20 7.08
C PHE A 67 6.19 -1.22 8.30
N GLN A 68 5.47 -0.13 8.50
CA GLN A 68 4.51 0.02 9.59
C GLN A 68 3.11 0.12 9.00
N PRO A 69 2.16 -0.78 9.35
CA PRO A 69 0.76 -0.62 8.97
C PRO A 69 0.21 0.70 9.49
N LEU A 70 -0.32 1.53 8.60
CA LEU A 70 -0.97 2.80 8.96
C LEU A 70 -2.49 2.71 8.88
N GLY A 71 -3.00 1.84 8.01
CA GLY A 71 -4.43 1.57 7.88
C GLY A 71 -4.81 1.24 6.44
N TYR A 72 -6.08 1.45 6.13
CA TYR A 72 -6.69 1.05 4.86
C TYR A 72 -7.45 2.20 4.23
N ILE A 73 -7.34 2.36 2.91
CA ILE A 73 -8.19 3.24 2.11
C ILE A 73 -9.31 2.40 1.53
N ARG A 74 -10.56 2.83 1.72
CA ARG A 74 -11.73 2.23 1.07
C ARG A 74 -12.14 3.06 -0.16
N GLY A 75 -12.39 2.36 -1.25
CA GLY A 75 -12.88 2.95 -2.48
C GLY A 75 -14.33 3.38 -2.45
N PRO A 76 -14.81 3.96 -3.56
CA PRO A 76 -16.23 4.14 -3.80
C PRO A 76 -16.98 2.80 -3.66
N PRO A 77 -18.21 2.81 -3.14
CA PRO A 77 -19.01 1.59 -3.06
C PRO A 77 -19.27 1.02 -4.46
N SER A 78 -19.41 -0.31 -4.53
CA SER A 78 -19.84 -0.98 -5.76
C SER A 78 -21.28 -0.59 -6.10
N ARG A 79 -21.54 -0.39 -7.39
CA ARG A 79 -22.90 -0.25 -7.93
C ARG A 79 -23.70 -1.55 -7.87
N PHE A 80 -23.02 -2.69 -7.72
CA PHE A 80 -23.64 -4.00 -7.61
C PHE A 80 -23.90 -4.33 -6.14
N PRO A 81 -25.11 -4.81 -5.78
CA PRO A 81 -25.40 -5.23 -4.42
C PRO A 81 -24.39 -6.28 -3.93
N LYS A 82 -23.77 -6.03 -2.77
CA LYS A 82 -22.70 -6.87 -2.18
C LYS A 82 -21.43 -7.01 -3.04
N GLY A 83 -21.36 -6.30 -4.17
CA GLY A 83 -20.18 -6.23 -5.02
C GLY A 83 -19.05 -5.46 -4.36
N LYS A 84 -17.86 -5.61 -4.93
CA LYS A 84 -16.63 -4.96 -4.46
C LYS A 84 -16.01 -4.22 -5.63
N ASN A 85 -15.89 -2.91 -5.47
CA ASN A 85 -15.25 -2.06 -6.47
C ASN A 85 -13.74 -2.07 -6.22
N MET A 86 -13.05 -3.01 -6.87
CA MET A 86 -11.64 -3.29 -6.59
C MET A 86 -10.72 -2.22 -7.19
N PRO A 87 -9.62 -1.86 -6.52
CA PRO A 87 -8.60 -1.00 -7.12
C PRO A 87 -7.85 -1.77 -8.20
N ILE A 88 -7.87 -1.28 -9.44
CA ILE A 88 -7.21 -1.94 -10.57
C ILE A 88 -5.82 -1.38 -10.86
N HIS A 89 -5.58 -0.11 -10.55
CA HIS A 89 -4.28 0.54 -10.69
C HIS A 89 -4.13 1.71 -9.72
N MET A 90 -2.89 1.93 -9.26
CA MET A 90 -2.55 3.01 -8.33
C MET A 90 -1.28 3.74 -8.75
N LYS A 91 -1.26 5.06 -8.57
CA LYS A 91 -0.07 5.89 -8.75
C LYS A 91 -0.04 7.09 -7.81
N PHE A 92 1.08 7.34 -7.17
CA PHE A 92 1.36 8.58 -6.47
C PHE A 92 1.72 9.66 -7.49
N ARG A 93 1.16 10.85 -7.26
CA ARG A 93 1.54 12.05 -7.98
C ARG A 93 3.01 12.42 -7.66
N PRO A 94 3.84 12.71 -8.67
CA PRO A 94 5.17 13.26 -8.43
C PRO A 94 5.09 14.65 -7.78
N ASN A 95 6.12 15.01 -7.00
CA ASN A 95 6.31 16.36 -6.46
C ASN A 95 5.14 16.93 -5.63
N CYS A 96 4.53 16.10 -4.78
CA CYS A 96 3.53 16.56 -3.81
C CYS A 96 4.21 17.19 -2.57
N LYS A 97 3.83 18.42 -2.21
CA LYS A 97 4.29 19.06 -0.97
C LYS A 97 3.36 18.70 0.19
N GLY A 98 3.90 18.53 1.40
CA GLY A 98 3.11 18.27 2.62
C GLY A 98 2.57 16.84 2.77
N GLY A 99 3.12 15.88 2.02
CA GLY A 99 2.73 14.47 2.09
C GLY A 99 2.83 13.81 0.72
N ALA A 100 1.89 12.90 0.44
CA ALA A 100 1.75 12.22 -0.84
C ALA A 100 0.30 12.26 -1.33
N LEU A 101 0.09 12.10 -2.63
CA LEU A 101 -1.25 12.12 -3.23
C LEU A 101 -1.43 10.90 -4.12
N LEU A 102 -2.26 9.95 -3.70
CA LEU A 102 -2.47 8.67 -4.38
C LEU A 102 -3.67 8.79 -5.33
N ALA A 103 -3.47 8.56 -6.63
CA ALA A 103 -4.54 8.34 -7.57
C ALA A 103 -4.84 6.84 -7.68
N VAL A 104 -6.12 6.47 -7.64
CA VAL A 104 -6.58 5.09 -7.75
C VAL A 104 -7.61 5.00 -8.86
N CYS A 105 -7.41 4.07 -9.79
CA CYS A 105 -8.41 3.66 -10.76
C CYS A 105 -9.16 2.44 -10.21
N TRP A 106 -10.48 2.48 -10.24
CA TRP A 106 -11.36 1.45 -9.70
C TRP A 106 -12.00 0.62 -10.82
N ALA A 107 -12.32 -0.64 -10.54
CA ALA A 107 -12.86 -1.60 -11.52
C ALA A 107 -14.16 -1.13 -12.19
N GLU A 108 -14.96 -0.32 -11.50
CA GLU A 108 -16.21 0.23 -12.03
C GLU A 108 -16.04 1.61 -12.72
N GLY A 109 -14.81 2.00 -13.04
CA GLY A 109 -14.49 3.15 -13.87
C GLY A 109 -14.33 4.48 -13.13
N GLN A 110 -14.47 4.49 -11.80
CA GLN A 110 -14.18 5.68 -11.01
C GLN A 110 -12.67 5.90 -10.89
N ILE A 111 -12.27 7.17 -10.78
CA ILE A 111 -10.93 7.55 -10.34
C ILE A 111 -11.10 8.34 -9.04
N SER A 112 -10.35 7.96 -8.01
CA SER A 112 -10.34 8.69 -6.73
C SER A 112 -8.93 9.14 -6.40
N ILE A 113 -8.83 10.29 -5.73
CA ILE A 113 -7.57 10.89 -5.32
C ILE A 113 -7.55 10.99 -3.80
N TYR A 114 -6.57 10.37 -3.15
CA TYR A 114 -6.44 10.31 -1.70
C TYR A 114 -5.20 11.07 -1.24
N PRO A 115 -5.35 12.20 -0.54
CA PRO A 115 -4.23 12.87 0.10
C PRO A 115 -3.79 12.09 1.34
N LEU A 116 -2.51 11.71 1.35
CA LEU A 116 -1.84 11.14 2.52
C LEU A 116 -1.00 12.25 3.15
N LEU A 117 -1.54 12.89 4.19
CA LEU A 117 -0.88 14.00 4.87
C LEU A 117 0.11 13.49 5.92
N PHE A 118 1.34 13.98 5.83
CA PHE A 118 2.38 13.72 6.83
C PHE A 118 3.52 14.72 6.68
N GLN A 119 4.25 14.93 7.77
CA GLN A 119 5.51 15.66 7.71
C GLN A 119 6.55 14.75 7.08
N SER A 120 6.93 15.08 5.85
CA SER A 120 8.00 14.38 5.16
C SER A 120 9.34 14.70 5.83
N THR A 121 10.04 13.64 6.23
CA THR A 121 11.41 13.69 6.75
C THR A 121 12.45 13.72 5.63
N THR A 122 12.03 13.43 4.40
CA THR A 122 12.90 13.30 3.22
C THR A 122 12.65 14.44 2.22
N ARG A 123 13.66 15.27 1.95
CA ARG A 123 13.55 16.25 0.85
C ARG A 123 13.63 15.53 -0.50
N VAL A 124 12.60 15.69 -1.32
CA VAL A 124 12.67 15.36 -2.75
C VAL A 124 13.76 16.24 -3.37
N LYS A 125 14.78 15.63 -3.96
CA LYS A 125 15.85 16.35 -4.68
C LYS A 125 15.34 16.87 -6.02
#